data_AF-A0A820LV56-F1
#
_entry.id   AF-A0A820LV56-F1
#
_cell.length_a   1.000
_cell.length_b   1.000
_cell.length_c   1.000
_cell.angle_alpha   90.00
_cell.angle_beta   90.00
_cell.angle_gamma   90.00
#
_symmetry.space_group_name_H-M   'P 1'
#
loop_
_entity.id
_entity.type
_entity.pdbx_description
1 polymer ?
#
loop_
_entity_poly.entity_id
_entity_poly.type
_entity_poly.pdbx_seq_one_letter_code
_entity_poly.pdbx_strand_id
1 'polypeptide(L)'
;NFIIFENYLTHLESLTLIQSQQLINIIEYLYNCRILHRDLRPDNLMLDLNQEHIKLIDFGFATTYEIDEMPKELPIEGTISYAGLTFLIDYLGLLLSDSDTFDYEYERTFDLQCAINIMMYMTDKSVRVTMISAKEVLSVKNKVSRLFEFWNGIKRTDENYCKLLRLIECFTQSPNFDGIKHEIGKRFAS
;
A
#
# COMPACT_ATOMS: atom_id res chain seq x y z
N ASN A 1 -7.55 -22.13 -22.73
CA ASN A 1 -8.20 -21.06 -21.94
C ASN A 1 -7.17 -20.07 -21.49
N PHE A 2 -7.02 -18.96 -22.21
CA PHE A 2 -6.26 -17.82 -21.71
C PHE A 2 -7.21 -17.05 -20.80
N ILE A 3 -6.85 -16.89 -19.53
CA ILE A 3 -7.57 -15.97 -18.65
C ILE A 3 -7.06 -14.59 -19.02
N ILE A 4 -7.94 -13.77 -19.61
CA ILE A 4 -7.62 -12.39 -19.98
C ILE A 4 -7.88 -11.53 -18.74
N PHE A 5 -6.90 -10.70 -18.42
CA PHE A 5 -6.99 -9.69 -17.39
C PHE A 5 -6.86 -8.34 -18.06
N GLU A 6 -7.59 -7.35 -17.57
CA GLU A 6 -7.45 -5.96 -18.01
C GLU A 6 -7.31 -5.05 -16.79
N ASN A 7 -6.59 -3.95 -16.97
CA ASN A 7 -6.52 -2.90 -15.96
C ASN A 7 -7.80 -2.06 -16.04
N TYR A 8 -8.91 -2.66 -15.57
CA TYR A 8 -10.18 -1.97 -15.39
C TYR A 8 -10.17 -1.04 -14.17
N LEU A 9 -9.15 -1.04 -13.32
CA LEU A 9 -9.15 -0.24 -12.09
C LEU A 9 -9.12 1.27 -12.33
N THR A 10 -8.65 1.69 -13.51
CA THR A 10 -8.80 3.08 -13.98
C THR A 10 -10.27 3.46 -14.26
N HIS A 11 -11.14 2.47 -14.47
CA HIS A 11 -12.58 2.62 -14.74
C HIS A 11 -13.47 2.19 -13.57
N LEU A 12 -12.94 1.52 -12.54
CA LEU A 12 -13.70 1.12 -11.37
C LEU A 12 -13.91 2.28 -10.40
N GLU A 13 -15.16 2.46 -10.01
CA GLU A 13 -15.53 3.41 -8.97
C GLU A 13 -15.09 2.95 -7.58
N SER A 14 -15.00 1.64 -7.29
CA SER A 14 -14.54 1.12 -6.00
C SER A 14 -14.19 -0.38 -6.03
N LEU A 15 -13.43 -0.85 -5.02
CA LEU A 15 -13.26 -2.29 -4.77
C LEU A 15 -14.46 -2.82 -3.99
N THR A 16 -14.88 -4.05 -4.29
CA THR A 16 -15.84 -4.81 -3.47
C THR A 16 -15.19 -5.37 -2.20
N LEU A 17 -15.99 -5.84 -1.25
CA LEU A 17 -15.48 -6.54 -0.06
C LEU A 17 -14.63 -7.77 -0.46
N ILE A 18 -15.12 -8.56 -1.42
CA ILE A 18 -14.43 -9.78 -1.90
C ILE A 18 -13.08 -9.41 -2.51
N GLN A 19 -13.05 -8.39 -3.37
CA GLN A 19 -11.84 -7.88 -3.98
C GLN A 19 -10.84 -7.33 -2.94
N SER A 20 -11.35 -6.63 -1.92
CA SER A 20 -10.53 -6.12 -0.80
C SER A 20 -9.89 -7.27 0.00
N GLN A 21 -10.64 -8.33 0.26
CA GLN A 21 -10.12 -9.54 0.90
C GLN A 21 -9.10 -10.28 0.02
N GLN A 22 -9.34 -10.36 -1.29
CA GLN A 22 -8.38 -10.94 -2.24
C GLN A 22 -7.06 -10.18 -2.24
N LEU A 23 -7.09 -8.84 -2.22
CA LEU A 23 -5.88 -8.02 -2.12
C LEU A 23 -5.09 -8.36 -0.85
N ILE A 24 -5.75 -8.46 0.30
CA ILE A 24 -5.07 -8.87 1.55
C ILE A 24 -4.50 -10.29 1.46
N ASN A 25 -5.21 -11.24 0.85
CA ASN A 25 -4.69 -12.59 0.66
C ASN A 25 -3.45 -12.62 -0.25
N ILE A 26 -3.40 -11.78 -1.29
CA ILE A 26 -2.21 -11.64 -2.15
C ILE A 26 -1.03 -11.13 -1.33
N ILE A 27 -1.22 -10.09 -0.50
CA ILE A 27 -0.14 -9.55 0.34
C ILE A 27 0.30 -10.54 1.41
N GLU A 28 -0.64 -11.26 2.04
CA GLU A 28 -0.33 -12.32 3.00
C GLU A 28 0.54 -13.41 2.36
N TYR A 29 0.22 -13.80 1.12
CA TYR A 29 1.03 -14.75 0.37
C TYR A 29 2.44 -14.24 0.12
N LEU A 30 2.60 -13.01 -0.38
CA LEU A 30 3.93 -12.42 -0.62
C LEU A 30 4.75 -12.30 0.67
N TYR A 31 4.12 -11.85 1.76
CA TYR A 31 4.74 -11.76 3.08
C TYR A 31 5.27 -13.12 3.56
N ASN A 32 4.47 -14.18 3.44
CA ASN A 32 4.86 -15.54 3.82
C ASN A 32 5.96 -16.11 2.91
N CYS A 33 6.01 -15.68 1.65
CA CYS A 33 7.09 -15.99 0.72
C CYS A 33 8.33 -15.10 0.89
N ARG A 34 8.30 -14.12 1.81
CA ARG A 34 9.34 -13.12 2.03
C ARG A 34 9.66 -12.30 0.78
N ILE A 35 8.62 -11.88 0.08
CA ILE A 35 8.69 -11.03 -1.11
C ILE A 35 8.10 -9.68 -0.76
N LEU A 36 8.85 -8.61 -1.05
CA LEU A 36 8.32 -7.25 -1.14
C LEU A 36 8.12 -6.90 -2.61
N HIS A 37 6.92 -6.46 -2.98
CA HIS A 37 6.58 -5.97 -4.31
C HIS A 37 7.12 -4.55 -4.56
N ARG A 38 7.04 -3.67 -3.55
CA ARG A 38 7.56 -2.29 -3.53
C ARG A 38 6.91 -1.27 -4.47
N ASP A 39 6.17 -1.70 -5.49
CA ASP A 39 5.35 -0.81 -6.34
C ASP A 39 3.87 -1.22 -6.36
N LEU A 40 3.29 -1.44 -5.17
CA LEU A 40 1.86 -1.75 -5.08
C LEU A 40 1.03 -0.49 -5.36
N ARG A 41 0.24 -0.54 -6.43
CA ARG A 41 -0.64 0.54 -6.89
C ARG A 41 -1.83 -0.04 -7.67
N PRO A 42 -2.94 0.72 -7.83
CA PRO A 42 -4.09 0.25 -8.60
C PRO A 42 -3.72 -0.18 -10.02
N ASP A 43 -2.74 0.47 -10.65
CA ASP A 43 -2.31 0.12 -12.01
C ASP A 43 -1.69 -1.29 -12.13
N ASN A 44 -1.12 -1.79 -11.03
CA ASN A 44 -0.51 -3.12 -10.94
C ASN A 44 -1.49 -4.17 -10.42
N LEU A 45 -2.76 -3.82 -10.26
CA LEU A 45 -3.83 -4.75 -9.93
C LEU A 45 -4.70 -4.92 -11.19
N MET A 46 -4.83 -6.14 -11.67
CA MET A 46 -5.71 -6.47 -12.77
C MET A 46 -6.94 -7.21 -12.27
N LEU A 47 -8.04 -7.08 -13.02
CA LEU A 47 -9.23 -7.88 -12.82
C LEU A 47 -9.44 -8.80 -14.02
N ASP A 48 -10.00 -9.96 -13.75
CA ASP A 48 -10.48 -10.83 -14.81
C ASP A 48 -11.66 -10.18 -15.56
N LEU A 49 -12.05 -10.75 -16.70
CA LEU A 49 -13.13 -10.20 -17.52
C LEU A 49 -14.47 -10.10 -16.79
N ASN A 50 -14.71 -10.97 -15.82
CA ASN A 50 -15.92 -10.95 -14.99
C ASN A 50 -15.83 -9.94 -13.83
N GLN A 51 -14.66 -9.34 -13.61
CA GLN A 51 -14.38 -8.38 -12.53
C GLN A 51 -14.53 -8.98 -11.12
N GLU A 52 -14.37 -10.29 -10.98
CA GLU A 52 -14.52 -11.03 -9.72
C GLU A 52 -13.19 -11.29 -9.02
N HIS A 53 -12.09 -11.35 -9.77
CA HIS A 53 -10.79 -11.80 -9.28
C HIS A 53 -9.67 -10.80 -9.54
N ILE A 54 -9.03 -10.34 -8.46
CA ILE A 54 -7.81 -9.53 -8.53
C ILE A 54 -6.59 -10.42 -8.82
N LYS A 55 -5.70 -9.91 -9.67
CA LYS A 55 -4.31 -10.36 -9.78
C LYS A 55 -3.35 -9.20 -9.66
N LEU A 56 -2.27 -9.42 -8.90
CA LEU A 56 -1.13 -8.52 -8.86
C LEU A 56 -0.19 -8.84 -10.04
N ILE A 57 0.27 -7.80 -10.71
CA ILE A 57 1.23 -7.85 -11.81
C ILE A 57 2.42 -6.94 -11.53
N ASP A 58 3.42 -7.04 -12.39
CA ASP A 58 4.61 -6.18 -12.43
C ASP A 58 5.52 -6.24 -11.18
N PHE A 59 6.26 -7.34 -11.10
CA PHE A 59 7.29 -7.56 -10.07
C PHE A 59 8.63 -6.91 -10.43
N GLY A 60 8.67 -5.90 -11.30
CA GLY A 60 9.92 -5.28 -11.78
C GLY A 60 10.76 -4.66 -10.65
N PHE A 61 10.11 -4.23 -9.57
CA PHE A 61 10.77 -3.71 -8.35
C PHE A 61 10.75 -4.70 -7.19
N ALA A 62 10.31 -5.94 -7.40
CA ALA A 62 10.19 -6.88 -6.29
C ALA A 62 11.56 -7.33 -5.77
N THR A 63 11.64 -7.62 -4.48
CA THR A 63 12.83 -8.18 -3.83
C THR A 63 12.43 -9.26 -2.84
N THR A 64 13.36 -10.16 -2.55
CA THR A 64 13.25 -11.11 -1.44
C THR A 64 13.99 -10.60 -0.21
N TYR A 65 13.62 -11.11 0.96
CA TYR A 65 14.29 -10.82 2.23
C TYR A 65 14.37 -12.06 3.13
N GLU A 66 15.22 -12.03 4.14
CA GLU A 66 15.33 -13.09 5.15
C GLU A 66 14.60 -12.70 6.44
N ILE A 67 14.32 -13.68 7.32
CA ILE A 67 13.53 -13.44 8.56
C ILE A 67 14.16 -12.32 9.41
N ASP A 68 15.48 -12.36 9.54
CA ASP A 68 16.25 -11.52 10.45
C ASP A 68 16.99 -10.37 9.73
N GLU A 69 16.89 -10.28 8.40
CA GLU A 69 17.67 -9.35 7.60
C GLU A 69 16.90 -8.84 6.39
N MET A 70 16.60 -7.53 6.39
CA MET A 70 16.17 -6.87 5.16
C MET A 70 17.40 -6.49 4.32
N PRO A 71 17.25 -6.41 3.00
CA PRO A 71 18.30 -5.86 2.15
C PRO A 71 18.55 -4.39 2.53
N LYS A 72 19.74 -4.12 3.05
CA LYS A 72 20.26 -2.76 3.25
C LYS A 72 20.69 -2.24 1.87
N GLU A 73 20.46 -0.96 1.59
CA GLU A 73 20.88 -0.29 0.34
C GLU A 73 19.98 -0.50 -0.89
N LEU A 74 18.70 -0.86 -0.70
CA LEU A 74 17.77 -0.84 -1.83
C LEU A 74 17.39 0.58 -2.23
N PRO A 75 17.43 0.93 -3.54
CA PRO A 75 16.96 2.22 -3.99
C PRO A 75 15.47 2.38 -3.70
N ILE A 76 15.06 3.59 -3.34
CA ILE A 76 13.65 3.96 -3.25
C ILE A 76 13.10 4.08 -4.67
N GLU A 77 12.36 3.07 -5.09
CA GLU A 77 11.78 2.95 -6.43
C GLU A 77 10.27 2.73 -6.35
N GLY A 78 9.59 2.88 -7.49
CA GLY A 78 8.14 2.75 -7.58
C GLY A 78 7.36 3.99 -7.13
N THR A 79 6.08 3.78 -6.86
CA THR A 79 5.08 4.83 -6.65
C THR A 79 4.80 5.05 -5.16
N ILE A 80 5.18 6.22 -4.64
CA ILE A 80 5.01 6.54 -3.21
C ILE A 80 3.59 6.95 -2.79
N SER A 81 2.67 7.17 -3.73
CA SER A 81 1.34 7.71 -3.43
C SER A 81 0.53 6.87 -2.44
N TYR A 82 0.78 5.56 -2.45
CA TYR A 82 0.08 4.59 -1.60
C TYR A 82 0.92 4.16 -0.39
N ALA A 83 2.15 4.68 -0.23
CA ALA A 83 3.03 4.29 0.86
C ALA A 83 2.49 4.63 2.26
N GLY A 84 2.91 3.86 3.26
CA GLY A 84 2.57 4.07 4.66
C GLY A 84 3.24 5.29 5.29
N LEU A 85 2.75 5.71 6.46
CA LEU A 85 3.25 6.90 7.15
C LEU A 85 4.70 6.78 7.60
N THR A 86 5.11 5.61 8.09
CA THR A 86 6.50 5.36 8.51
C THR A 86 7.46 5.54 7.34
N PHE A 87 7.17 4.90 6.21
CA PHE A 87 7.96 5.09 4.99
C PHE A 87 8.03 6.57 4.56
N LEU A 88 6.91 7.29 4.57
CA LEU A 88 6.88 8.69 4.13
C LEU A 88 7.66 9.63 5.07
N ILE A 89 7.64 9.39 6.39
CA ILE A 89 8.42 10.20 7.34
C ILE A 89 9.92 9.94 7.19
N ASP A 90 10.32 8.69 7.01
CA ASP A 90 11.72 8.31 6.80
C ASP A 90 12.22 8.87 5.46
N TYR A 91 11.43 8.73 4.39
CA TYR A 91 11.80 9.27 3.08
C TYR A 91 11.91 10.80 3.12
N LEU A 92 11.02 11.49 3.83
CA LEU A 92 11.15 12.93 4.02
C LEU A 92 12.43 13.30 4.78
N GLY A 93 12.80 12.51 5.80
CA GLY A 93 14.06 12.66 6.54
C GLY A 93 15.29 12.56 5.63
N LEU A 94 15.31 11.57 4.74
CA LEU A 94 16.39 11.39 3.76
C LEU A 94 16.49 12.58 2.80
N LEU A 95 15.37 13.05 2.26
CA LEU A 95 15.31 14.21 1.35
C LEU A 95 15.71 15.53 2.03
N LEU A 96 15.71 15.58 3.36
CA LEU A 96 16.16 16.71 4.16
C LEU A 96 17.59 16.57 4.65
N SER A 97 18.16 15.36 4.59
CA SER A 97 19.54 15.13 4.98
C SER A 97 20.48 15.61 3.87
N ASP A 98 21.57 16.26 4.26
CA ASP A 98 22.68 16.58 3.35
C ASP A 98 23.57 15.34 3.06
N SER A 99 23.10 14.15 3.43
CA SER A 99 23.82 12.89 3.24
C SER A 99 23.63 12.38 1.82
N ASP A 100 24.73 12.02 1.16
CA ASP A 100 24.70 11.29 -0.10
C ASP A 100 24.36 9.79 0.10
N THR A 101 24.28 9.31 1.35
CA THR A 101 23.92 7.92 1.67
C THR A 101 22.42 7.78 1.94
N PHE A 102 21.74 7.02 1.07
CA PHE A 102 20.33 6.67 1.22
C PHE A 102 20.19 5.32 1.93
N ASP A 103 20.48 5.28 3.22
CA ASP A 103 20.32 4.08 4.04
C ASP A 103 18.87 3.98 4.53
N TYR A 104 17.96 3.62 3.63
CA TYR A 104 16.58 3.26 3.98
C TYR A 104 16.37 1.76 3.95
N GLU A 105 15.70 1.23 4.96
CA GLU A 105 15.29 -0.16 5.03
C GLU A 105 13.77 -0.24 4.91
N TYR A 106 13.29 -0.94 3.87
CA TYR A 106 11.86 -1.18 3.73
C TYR A 106 11.36 -2.06 4.87
N GLU A 107 10.26 -1.66 5.50
CA GLU A 107 9.56 -2.52 6.45
C GLU A 107 8.99 -3.75 5.74
N ARG A 108 9.03 -4.93 6.39
CA ARG A 108 8.37 -6.16 5.89
C ARG A 108 6.87 -5.98 5.63
N THR A 109 6.25 -4.98 6.24
CA THR A 109 4.82 -4.67 6.13
C THR A 109 4.53 -3.55 5.12
N PHE A 110 5.54 -3.09 4.38
CA PHE A 110 5.41 -1.97 3.44
C PHE A 110 4.25 -2.17 2.44
N ASP A 111 4.19 -3.34 1.79
CA ASP A 111 3.11 -3.62 0.82
C ASP A 111 1.74 -3.75 1.48
N LEU A 112 1.68 -4.19 2.74
CA LEU A 112 0.43 -4.28 3.49
C LEU A 112 -0.12 -2.89 3.82
N GLN A 113 0.74 -1.95 4.19
CA GLN A 113 0.36 -0.54 4.34
C GLN A 113 -0.12 0.03 3.00
N CYS A 114 0.56 -0.29 1.90
CA CYS A 114 0.13 0.11 0.57
C CYS A 114 -1.24 -0.44 0.20
N ALA A 115 -1.52 -1.72 0.50
CA ALA A 115 -2.80 -2.35 0.23
C ALA A 115 -3.95 -1.67 0.98
N ILE A 116 -3.74 -1.32 2.25
CA ILE A 116 -4.75 -0.60 3.04
C ILE A 116 -5.02 0.78 2.47
N ASN A 117 -3.97 1.51 2.08
CA ASN A 117 -4.10 2.81 1.44
C ASN A 117 -4.81 2.74 0.08
N ILE A 118 -4.54 1.70 -0.71
CA ILE A 118 -5.27 1.44 -1.97
C ILE A 118 -6.74 1.18 -1.66
N MET A 119 -7.08 0.35 -0.68
CA MET A 119 -8.48 0.11 -0.31
C MET A 119 -9.18 1.39 0.14
N MET A 120 -8.53 2.24 0.94
CA MET A 120 -9.06 3.56 1.32
C MET A 120 -9.31 4.44 0.08
N TYR A 121 -8.31 4.53 -0.81
CA TYR A 121 -8.41 5.28 -2.07
C TYR A 121 -9.54 4.77 -2.97
N MET A 122 -9.75 3.45 -3.03
CA MET A 122 -10.76 2.85 -3.89
C MET A 122 -12.15 2.93 -3.28
N THR A 123 -12.31 2.85 -1.96
CA THR A 123 -13.63 2.78 -1.30
C THR A 123 -14.18 4.13 -0.86
N ASP A 124 -13.34 5.16 -0.73
CA ASP A 124 -13.76 6.51 -0.33
C ASP A 124 -13.47 7.54 -1.42
N LYS A 125 -14.54 8.12 -1.99
CA LYS A 125 -14.45 9.11 -3.07
C LYS A 125 -13.73 10.40 -2.63
N SER A 126 -13.92 10.84 -1.39
CA SER A 126 -13.27 12.04 -0.84
C SER A 126 -11.76 11.84 -0.74
N VAL A 127 -11.35 10.67 -0.23
CA VAL A 127 -9.94 10.24 -0.20
C VAL A 127 -9.37 10.21 -1.61
N ARG A 128 -10.08 9.61 -2.57
CA ARG A 128 -9.64 9.52 -3.97
C ARG A 128 -9.38 10.87 -4.62
N VAL A 129 -10.35 11.79 -4.53
CA VAL A 129 -10.28 13.12 -5.13
C VAL A 129 -9.12 13.91 -4.52
N THR A 130 -9.00 13.90 -3.20
CA THR A 130 -7.95 14.63 -2.49
C THR A 130 -6.57 14.05 -2.84
N MET A 131 -6.45 12.73 -2.89
CA MET A 131 -5.20 12.06 -3.26
C MET A 131 -4.72 12.40 -4.67
N ILE A 132 -5.63 12.60 -5.64
CA ILE A 132 -5.27 12.99 -7.02
C ILE A 132 -4.46 14.31 -7.03
N SER A 133 -4.85 15.28 -6.21
CA SER A 133 -4.10 16.54 -6.10
C SER A 133 -2.70 16.35 -5.49
N ALA A 134 -2.55 15.45 -4.52
CA ALA A 134 -1.27 15.19 -3.87
C ALA A 134 -0.28 14.47 -4.81
N LYS A 135 -0.77 13.55 -5.65
CA LYS A 135 0.09 12.77 -6.58
C LYS A 135 0.63 13.59 -7.75
N GLU A 136 -0.06 14.67 -8.15
CA GLU A 136 0.31 15.56 -9.26
C GLU A 136 1.43 16.55 -8.92
N VAL A 137 1.80 16.68 -7.64
CA VAL A 137 2.90 17.57 -7.21
C VAL A 137 4.22 17.16 -7.87
N LEU A 138 4.85 18.04 -8.64
CA LEU A 138 6.05 17.67 -9.42
C LEU A 138 7.32 17.49 -8.58
N SER A 139 7.53 18.35 -7.57
CA SER A 139 8.68 18.24 -6.67
C SER A 139 8.54 17.02 -5.77
N VAL A 140 9.52 16.12 -5.79
CA VAL A 140 9.52 14.88 -4.97
C VAL A 140 9.36 15.22 -3.50
N LYS A 141 10.17 16.16 -2.97
CA LYS A 141 10.10 16.61 -1.58
C LYS A 141 8.69 17.10 -1.21
N ASN A 142 8.13 17.99 -2.03
CA ASN A 142 6.81 18.55 -1.77
C ASN A 142 5.71 17.47 -1.89
N LYS A 143 5.87 16.51 -2.82
CA LYS A 143 4.96 15.37 -2.98
C LYS A 143 4.96 14.50 -1.72
N VAL A 144 6.14 14.10 -1.23
CA VAL A 144 6.28 13.32 0.00
C VAL A 144 5.64 14.04 1.18
N SER A 145 5.93 15.33 1.37
CA SER A 145 5.32 16.13 2.45
C SER A 145 3.78 16.17 2.34
N ARG A 146 3.23 16.38 1.14
CA ARG A 146 1.78 16.42 0.93
C ARG A 146 1.11 15.06 1.16
N LEU A 147 1.73 13.97 0.72
CA LEU A 147 1.23 12.62 0.96
C LEU A 147 1.25 12.28 2.45
N PHE A 148 2.31 12.65 3.17
CA PHE A 148 2.40 12.50 4.61
C PHE A 148 1.28 13.26 5.33
N GLU A 149 1.11 14.55 5.04
CA GLU A 149 0.04 15.37 5.61
C GLU A 149 -1.34 14.76 5.37
N PHE A 150 -1.59 14.29 4.14
CA PHE A 150 -2.83 13.68 3.73
C PHE A 150 -3.14 12.40 4.53
N TRP A 151 -2.23 11.42 4.50
CA TRP A 151 -2.44 10.14 5.18
C TRP A 151 -2.50 10.29 6.70
N ASN A 152 -1.75 11.25 7.26
CA ASN A 152 -1.77 11.56 8.68
C ASN A 152 -3.10 12.22 9.07
N GLY A 153 -3.67 13.05 8.19
CA GLY A 153 -5.02 13.58 8.32
C GLY A 153 -6.05 12.46 8.43
N ILE A 154 -6.02 11.49 7.50
CA ILE A 154 -6.91 10.32 7.53
C ILE A 154 -6.70 9.49 8.81
N LYS A 155 -5.45 9.23 9.21
CA LYS A 155 -5.14 8.53 10.48
C LYS A 155 -5.80 9.21 11.67
N ARG A 156 -5.89 10.55 11.70
CA ARG A 156 -6.49 11.30 12.81
C ARG A 156 -8.01 11.28 12.82
N THR A 157 -8.66 11.11 11.66
CA THR A 157 -10.11 11.30 11.52
C THR A 157 -10.88 10.02 11.24
N ASP A 158 -10.27 8.98 10.64
CA ASP A 158 -10.93 7.70 10.34
C ASP A 158 -10.51 6.62 11.36
N GLU A 159 -11.44 6.27 12.25
CA GLU A 159 -11.23 5.27 13.30
C GLU A 159 -10.97 3.86 12.74
N ASN A 160 -11.62 3.49 11.63
CA ASN A 160 -11.46 2.18 11.00
C ASN A 160 -10.06 2.05 10.39
N TYR A 161 -9.59 3.10 9.71
CA TYR A 161 -8.22 3.17 9.20
C TYR A 161 -7.20 3.09 10.34
N CYS A 162 -7.45 3.80 11.45
CA CYS A 162 -6.64 3.69 12.67
C CYS A 162 -6.55 2.25 13.22
N LYS A 163 -7.69 1.54 13.29
CA LYS A 163 -7.73 0.14 13.74
C LYS A 163 -6.95 -0.77 12.82
N LEU A 164 -7.10 -0.60 11.50
CA LEU A 164 -6.34 -1.35 10.49
C LEU A 164 -4.84 -1.17 10.66
N LEU A 165 -4.35 0.06 10.84
CA LEU A 165 -2.92 0.32 11.07
C LEU A 165 -2.38 -0.36 12.34
N ARG A 166 -3.16 -0.39 13.43
CA ARG A 166 -2.75 -1.08 14.68
C ARG A 166 -2.59 -2.60 14.51
N LEU A 167 -3.29 -3.20 13.55
CA LEU A 167 -3.18 -4.63 13.25
C LEU A 167 -1.92 -4.96 12.41
N ILE A 168 -1.25 -3.93 11.87
CA ILE A 168 0.02 -4.04 11.14
C ILE A 168 1.21 -3.84 12.09
N GLU A 169 1.18 -2.80 12.92
CA GLU A 169 2.34 -2.21 13.63
C GLU A 169 2.87 -3.03 14.83
N CYS A 170 2.79 -4.36 14.82
CA CYS A 170 3.36 -5.17 15.91
C CYS A 170 4.83 -5.49 15.64
N PHE A 171 5.77 -4.68 16.12
CA PHE A 171 7.22 -4.86 15.94
C PHE A 171 7.77 -6.22 16.41
N THR A 172 7.03 -6.95 17.25
CA THR A 172 7.44 -8.23 17.82
C THR A 172 6.67 -9.44 17.27
N GLN A 173 5.67 -9.22 16.39
CA GLN A 173 4.78 -10.28 15.88
C GLN A 173 4.47 -10.08 14.40
N SER A 174 4.09 -11.16 13.72
CA SER A 174 3.53 -11.08 12.36
C SER A 174 2.27 -10.21 12.36
N PRO A 175 1.98 -9.45 11.27
CA PRO A 175 0.70 -8.76 11.11
C PRO A 175 -0.49 -9.71 11.33
N ASN A 176 -1.57 -9.19 11.93
CA ASN A 176 -2.79 -9.97 12.15
C ASN A 176 -3.69 -9.93 10.91
N PHE A 177 -3.37 -10.74 9.90
CA PHE A 177 -4.11 -10.79 8.63
C PHE A 177 -5.60 -11.14 8.80
N ASP A 178 -5.94 -12.06 9.71
CA ASP A 178 -7.35 -12.42 9.96
C ASP A 178 -8.11 -11.27 10.64
N GLY A 179 -7.48 -10.58 11.59
CA GLY A 179 -8.03 -9.36 12.18
C GLY A 179 -8.26 -8.26 11.16
N ILE A 180 -7.32 -8.09 10.21
CA ILE A 180 -7.45 -7.13 9.10
C ILE A 180 -8.64 -7.48 8.22
N LYS A 181 -8.76 -8.74 7.78
CA LYS A 181 -9.89 -9.23 6.96
C LYS A 181 -11.23 -9.03 7.67
N HIS A 182 -11.29 -9.29 8.98
CA HIS A 182 -12.48 -9.06 9.80
C HIS A 182 -12.87 -7.58 9.88
N GLU A 183 -11.89 -6.68 10.10
CA GLU A 183 -12.15 -5.25 10.22
C GLU A 183 -12.58 -4.64 8.89
N ILE A 184 -12.00 -5.08 7.77
CA ILE A 184 -12.47 -4.74 6.42
C ILE A 184 -13.94 -5.15 6.26
N GLY A 185 -14.31 -6.37 6.67
CA GLY A 185 -15.71 -6.83 6.62
C GLY A 185 -16.70 -5.89 7.30
N LYS A 186 -16.34 -5.34 8.46
CA LYS A 186 -17.20 -4.39 9.19
C LYS A 186 -17.37 -3.07 8.44
N ARG A 187 -16.31 -2.56 7.80
CA ARG A 187 -16.35 -1.29 7.04
C ARG A 187 -17.34 -1.34 5.88
N PHE A 188 -17.50 -2.50 5.24
CA PHE A 188 -18.45 -2.68 4.14
C PHE A 188 -19.90 -2.93 4.62
N ALA A 189 -20.11 -3.18 5.91
CA ALA A 189 -21.43 -3.43 6.50
C ALA A 189 -22.08 -2.17 7.11
N SER A 190 -21.33 -1.08 7.26
CA SER A 190 -21.78 0.23 7.77
C SER A 190 -22.15 1.19 6.64
#